data_AF-A0A1W0W8S5-F1
#
_entry.id   AF-A0A1W0W8S5-F1
#
_cell.length_a   1.000
_cell.length_b   1.000
_cell.length_c   1.000
_cell.angle_alpha   90.00
_cell.angle_beta   90.00
_cell.angle_gamma   90.00
#
_symmetry.space_group_name_H-M   'P 1'
#
loop_
_entity.id
_entity.type
_entity.pdbx_description
1 polymer ?
#
loop_
_entity_poly.entity_id
_entity_poly.type
_entity_poly.pdbx_seq_one_letter_code
_entity_poly.pdbx_strand_id
1 'polypeptide(L)'
;MHPWTQMKRPFSGGSQELYLDRIFSVIGTTNKFFVEFGFDAPSYETAAQANTGKLHHDGWRGLLLDGDHENNGINLQKKYISANNIAKILSENHVPIEVDYISCDLDSHDLWVLRAILEAGYRPRVMTSEYNVNYPLSAALTLWDPTTSGTGSLPKDVSIKWLGCGFGASAKALWMMAKSFGYELVGRVAYLDLIFVRADLIEDWMLLPDLEWFFRDEKLGRLFYSPLKTNDTLARIIDYETYVKTKNFDLSHAAARKILKGLDLECFYPLRREL
;
A
#
# COMPACT_ATOMS: atom_id res chain seq x y z
N MET A 1 -2.06 -18.91 11.89
CA MET A 1 -2.12 -18.59 10.45
C MET A 1 -3.54 -18.75 9.94
N HIS A 2 -4.08 -17.76 9.21
CA HIS A 2 -5.29 -17.97 8.43
C HIS A 2 -4.93 -18.87 7.24
N PRO A 3 -5.73 -19.89 6.87
CA PRO A 3 -5.34 -20.88 5.86
C PRO A 3 -5.00 -20.28 4.50
N TRP A 4 -5.48 -19.07 4.18
CA TRP A 4 -5.21 -18.42 2.90
C TRP A 4 -3.91 -17.63 2.86
N THR A 5 -3.28 -17.33 4.01
CA THR A 5 -2.12 -16.41 4.07
C THR A 5 -0.99 -16.80 3.13
N GLN A 6 -0.75 -18.10 2.87
CA GLN A 6 0.33 -18.59 2.00
C GLN A 6 -0.13 -19.27 0.70
N MET A 7 -1.41 -19.21 0.34
CA MET A 7 -1.91 -19.87 -0.88
C MET A 7 -1.55 -19.06 -2.13
N LYS A 8 -1.04 -19.73 -3.18
CA LYS A 8 -0.89 -19.14 -4.52
C LYS A 8 -1.98 -19.62 -5.46
N ARG A 9 -2.39 -18.73 -6.36
CA ARG A 9 -3.49 -18.91 -7.29
C ARG A 9 -3.19 -18.21 -8.64
N PRO A 10 -3.93 -18.52 -9.72
CA PRO A 10 -3.48 -18.16 -11.07
C PRO A 10 -3.56 -16.66 -11.41
N PHE A 11 -4.38 -15.85 -10.72
CA PHE A 11 -4.62 -14.47 -11.15
C PHE A 11 -3.88 -13.38 -10.37
N SER A 12 -3.34 -13.67 -9.19
CA SER A 12 -2.65 -12.67 -8.36
C SER A 12 -1.32 -13.21 -7.83
N GLY A 13 -0.40 -12.32 -7.44
CA GLY A 13 0.91 -12.67 -6.90
C GLY A 13 0.86 -13.55 -5.63
N GLY A 14 -0.30 -13.62 -4.96
CA GLY A 14 -0.54 -14.44 -3.77
C GLY A 14 -1.99 -14.92 -3.64
N SER A 15 -2.53 -14.81 -2.43
CA SER A 15 -3.89 -15.26 -2.06
C SER A 15 -4.94 -14.15 -2.08
N GLN A 16 -4.62 -13.00 -2.66
CA GLN A 16 -5.50 -11.83 -2.65
C GLN A 16 -6.91 -12.14 -3.15
N GLU A 17 -6.99 -12.88 -4.26
CA GLU A 17 -8.28 -13.31 -4.82
C GLU A 17 -9.16 -14.07 -3.82
N LEU A 18 -8.60 -14.90 -2.95
CA LEU A 18 -9.36 -15.67 -1.96
C LEU A 18 -9.97 -14.76 -0.88
N TYR A 19 -9.21 -13.74 -0.47
CA TYR A 19 -9.73 -12.76 0.46
C TYR A 19 -10.81 -11.90 -0.17
N LEU A 20 -10.61 -11.41 -1.39
CA LEU A 20 -11.59 -10.57 -2.07
C LEU A 20 -12.90 -11.34 -2.32
N ASP A 21 -12.82 -12.58 -2.80
CA ASP A 21 -14.00 -13.44 -2.98
C ASP A 21 -14.76 -13.62 -1.67
N ARG A 22 -14.04 -13.88 -0.57
CA ARG A 22 -14.68 -14.06 0.73
C ARG A 22 -15.31 -12.76 1.23
N ILE A 23 -14.58 -11.65 1.18
CA ILE A 23 -15.06 -10.36 1.65
C ILE A 23 -16.32 -9.99 0.89
N PHE A 24 -16.28 -9.99 -0.45
CA PHE A 24 -17.45 -9.64 -1.25
C PHE A 24 -18.59 -10.68 -1.18
N SER A 25 -18.33 -11.93 -0.78
CA SER A 25 -19.41 -12.89 -0.45
C SER A 25 -20.18 -12.52 0.83
N VAL A 26 -19.54 -11.76 1.73
CA VAL A 26 -20.14 -11.33 3.01
C VAL A 26 -20.76 -9.94 2.88
N ILE A 27 -19.98 -8.96 2.39
CA ILE A 27 -20.43 -7.56 2.32
C ILE A 27 -21.21 -7.24 1.03
N GLY A 28 -21.26 -8.16 0.06
CA GLY A 28 -21.81 -7.90 -1.27
C GLY A 28 -21.00 -6.90 -2.11
N THR A 29 -21.45 -6.57 -3.32
CA THR A 29 -20.83 -5.56 -4.21
C THR A 29 -21.83 -4.44 -4.50
N THR A 30 -21.38 -3.20 -4.74
CA THR A 30 -22.27 -2.09 -5.11
C THR A 30 -22.13 -1.69 -6.57
N ASN A 31 -20.91 -1.56 -7.07
CA ASN A 31 -20.62 -1.01 -8.40
C ASN A 31 -19.74 -1.91 -9.27
N LYS A 32 -19.13 -2.96 -8.68
CA LYS A 32 -18.14 -3.84 -9.31
C LYS A 32 -17.07 -3.04 -10.06
N PHE A 33 -16.60 -1.97 -9.40
CA PHE A 33 -15.55 -1.11 -9.90
C PHE A 33 -14.30 -1.26 -9.03
N PHE A 34 -13.14 -1.44 -9.65
CA PHE A 34 -11.86 -1.44 -8.97
C PHE A 34 -10.93 -0.33 -9.46
N VAL A 35 -9.94 0.02 -8.65
CA VAL A 35 -8.77 0.80 -9.09
C VAL A 35 -7.51 0.03 -8.67
N GLU A 36 -6.53 -0.10 -9.56
CA GLU A 36 -5.23 -0.68 -9.25
C GLU A 36 -4.13 0.32 -9.61
N PHE A 37 -3.26 0.58 -8.63
CA PHE A 37 -2.03 1.35 -8.81
C PHE A 37 -0.85 0.38 -8.89
N GLY A 38 0.04 0.59 -9.86
CA GLY A 38 1.21 -0.26 -10.10
C GLY A 38 0.90 -1.49 -10.96
N PHE A 39 0.01 -1.35 -11.94
CA PHE A 39 -0.25 -2.42 -12.92
C PHE A 39 0.94 -2.54 -13.90
N ASP A 40 2.04 -3.13 -13.44
CA ASP A 40 3.34 -3.22 -14.13
C ASP A 40 3.33 -4.27 -15.27
N ALA A 41 2.38 -4.13 -16.20
CA ALA A 41 2.25 -4.97 -17.39
C ALA A 41 1.42 -4.27 -18.48
N PRO A 42 1.66 -4.56 -19.77
CA PRO A 42 0.88 -3.98 -20.86
C PRO A 42 -0.55 -4.57 -20.97
N SER A 43 -0.80 -5.74 -20.39
CA SER A 43 -2.10 -6.41 -20.46
C SER A 43 -2.29 -7.50 -19.40
N TYR A 44 -3.53 -7.92 -19.14
CA TYR A 44 -3.81 -9.03 -18.20
C TYR A 44 -3.22 -10.38 -18.63
N GLU A 45 -2.99 -10.62 -19.93
CA GLU A 45 -2.33 -11.85 -20.40
C GLU A 45 -0.86 -11.94 -19.97
N THR A 46 -0.24 -10.78 -19.67
CA THR A 46 1.16 -10.68 -19.26
C THR A 46 1.33 -10.27 -17.79
N ALA A 47 0.25 -9.82 -17.14
CA ALA A 47 0.23 -9.38 -15.76
C ALA A 47 0.12 -10.54 -14.76
N ALA A 48 1.19 -11.33 -14.60
CA ALA A 48 1.22 -12.49 -13.71
C ALA A 48 0.96 -12.17 -12.22
N GLN A 49 1.10 -10.91 -11.82
CA GLN A 49 0.94 -10.47 -10.43
C GLN A 49 -0.19 -9.45 -10.25
N ALA A 50 -1.04 -9.24 -11.26
CA ALA A 50 -2.14 -8.29 -11.19
C ALA A 50 -3.01 -8.50 -9.95
N ASN A 51 -3.25 -7.42 -9.22
CA ASN A 51 -4.03 -7.44 -8.00
C ASN A 51 -5.54 -7.54 -8.28
N THR A 52 -5.96 -7.20 -9.51
CA THR A 52 -7.36 -7.20 -9.95
C THR A 52 -7.68 -8.19 -11.08
N GLY A 53 -6.73 -9.06 -11.47
CA GLY A 53 -6.89 -10.00 -12.58
C GLY A 53 -8.16 -10.86 -12.51
N LYS A 54 -8.46 -11.42 -11.34
CA LYS A 54 -9.69 -12.20 -11.13
C LYS A 54 -10.95 -11.34 -11.20
N LEU A 55 -10.94 -10.13 -10.62
CA LEU A 55 -12.09 -9.23 -10.67
C LEU A 55 -12.43 -8.84 -12.12
N HIS A 56 -11.39 -8.53 -12.92
CA HIS A 56 -11.54 -8.26 -14.34
C HIS A 56 -12.15 -9.45 -15.09
N HIS A 57 -11.62 -10.66 -14.86
CA HIS A 57 -12.18 -11.90 -15.42
C HIS A 57 -13.66 -12.09 -15.04
N ASP A 58 -14.04 -11.73 -13.81
CA ASP A 58 -15.42 -11.84 -13.32
C ASP A 58 -16.32 -10.67 -13.76
N GLY A 59 -15.87 -9.89 -14.74
CA GLY A 59 -16.65 -8.83 -15.39
C GLY A 59 -16.70 -7.51 -14.64
N TRP A 60 -15.82 -7.29 -13.66
CA TRP A 60 -15.67 -5.99 -13.03
C TRP A 60 -15.03 -5.00 -14.00
N ARG A 61 -15.40 -3.74 -13.87
CA ARG A 61 -14.76 -2.62 -14.58
C ARG A 61 -13.71 -2.00 -13.66
N GLY A 62 -12.73 -1.33 -14.21
CA GLY A 62 -11.79 -0.61 -13.37
C GLY A 62 -10.93 0.39 -14.08
N LEU A 63 -10.14 1.09 -13.29
CA LEU A 63 -9.07 1.97 -13.72
C LEU A 63 -7.74 1.35 -13.31
N LEU A 64 -6.87 1.12 -14.28
CA LEU A 64 -5.50 0.69 -14.02
C LEU A 64 -4.57 1.88 -14.24
N LEU A 65 -3.62 2.07 -13.33
CA LEU A 65 -2.63 3.14 -13.43
C LEU A 65 -1.23 2.56 -13.26
N ASP A 66 -0.33 2.95 -14.15
CA ASP A 66 1.07 2.56 -14.08
C ASP A 66 1.99 3.69 -14.58
N GLY A 67 3.24 3.71 -14.11
CA GLY A 67 4.22 4.72 -14.51
C GLY A 67 4.73 4.54 -15.94
N ASP A 68 4.71 3.30 -16.46
CA ASP A 68 5.40 2.92 -17.69
C ASP A 68 4.50 2.34 -18.78
N HIS A 69 3.34 1.78 -18.41
CA HIS A 69 2.42 1.11 -19.32
C HIS A 69 1.14 1.90 -19.60
N GLU A 70 0.60 1.75 -20.81
CA GLU A 70 -0.72 2.24 -21.22
C GLU A 70 -1.43 1.20 -22.09
N ASN A 71 -2.74 1.06 -21.90
CA ASN A 71 -3.59 0.22 -22.73
C ASN A 71 -5.07 0.62 -22.57
N ASN A 72 -5.60 1.33 -23.57
CA ASN A 72 -6.99 1.77 -23.57
C ASN A 72 -8.01 0.62 -23.53
N GLY A 73 -7.66 -0.57 -24.03
CA GLY A 73 -8.56 -1.72 -24.06
C GLY A 73 -8.94 -2.26 -22.68
N ILE A 74 -8.11 -2.00 -21.68
CA ILE A 74 -8.32 -2.40 -20.27
C ILE A 74 -8.37 -1.19 -19.32
N ASN A 75 -8.50 0.02 -19.87
CA ASN A 75 -8.46 1.28 -19.13
C ASN A 75 -7.19 1.45 -18.26
N LEU A 76 -6.04 1.08 -18.84
CA LEU A 76 -4.71 1.31 -18.27
C LEU A 76 -4.14 2.64 -18.76
N GLN A 77 -3.84 3.53 -17.83
CA GLN A 77 -3.29 4.85 -18.14
C GLN A 77 -1.88 5.01 -17.60
N LYS A 78 -0.98 5.47 -18.47
CA LYS A 78 0.39 5.84 -18.09
C LYS A 78 0.38 7.14 -17.28
N LYS A 79 0.50 7.03 -15.96
CA LYS A 79 0.46 8.13 -15.00
C LYS A 79 1.42 7.88 -13.84
N TYR A 80 2.30 8.85 -13.57
CA TYR A 80 2.98 8.91 -12.28
C TYR A 80 2.03 9.41 -11.20
N ILE A 81 1.81 8.61 -10.18
CA ILE A 81 0.86 8.88 -9.09
C ILE A 81 1.58 9.57 -7.94
N SER A 82 0.88 10.47 -7.25
CA SER A 82 1.32 11.08 -6.00
C SER A 82 0.13 11.59 -5.19
N ALA A 83 0.35 11.88 -3.92
CA ALA A 83 -0.69 12.36 -3.00
C ALA A 83 -1.42 13.62 -3.52
N ASN A 84 -0.71 14.53 -4.18
CA ASN A 84 -1.29 15.77 -4.72
C ASN A 84 -2.15 15.58 -5.99
N ASN A 85 -2.01 14.48 -6.73
CA ASN A 85 -2.63 14.32 -8.06
C ASN A 85 -3.70 13.23 -8.08
N ILE A 86 -3.64 12.27 -7.15
CA ILE A 86 -4.48 11.07 -7.23
C ILE A 86 -5.97 11.39 -7.18
N ALA A 87 -6.40 12.32 -6.31
CA ALA A 87 -7.80 12.72 -6.23
C ALA A 87 -8.35 13.26 -7.58
N LYS A 88 -7.52 14.03 -8.30
CA LYS A 88 -7.86 14.53 -9.63
C LYS A 88 -7.95 13.41 -10.64
N ILE A 89 -6.98 12.49 -10.64
CA ILE A 89 -6.98 11.33 -11.56
C ILE A 89 -8.24 10.48 -11.36
N LEU A 90 -8.62 10.18 -10.10
CA LEU A 90 -9.83 9.42 -9.80
C LEU A 90 -11.09 10.15 -10.28
N SER A 91 -11.16 11.47 -10.06
CA SER A 91 -12.31 12.28 -10.48
C SER A 91 -12.45 12.35 -12.00
N GLU A 92 -11.36 12.57 -12.74
CA GLU A 92 -11.38 12.63 -14.21
C GLU A 92 -11.77 11.29 -14.84
N ASN A 93 -11.49 10.19 -14.14
CA ASN A 93 -11.86 8.84 -14.54
C ASN A 93 -13.22 8.38 -14.01
N HIS A 94 -13.99 9.28 -13.39
CA HIS A 94 -15.34 8.99 -12.88
C HIS A 94 -15.38 7.79 -11.92
N VAL A 95 -14.31 7.61 -11.13
CA VAL A 95 -14.26 6.57 -10.10
C VAL A 95 -15.36 6.84 -9.06
N PRO A 96 -16.18 5.84 -8.69
CA PRO A 96 -17.20 6.05 -7.67
C PRO A 96 -16.59 6.47 -6.33
N ILE A 97 -17.24 7.41 -5.64
CA ILE A 97 -16.81 7.82 -4.28
C ILE A 97 -16.75 6.59 -3.35
N GLU A 98 -17.73 5.71 -3.42
CA GLU A 98 -17.75 4.43 -2.70
C GLU A 98 -17.38 3.25 -3.62
N VAL A 99 -16.24 3.36 -4.31
CA VAL A 99 -15.69 2.28 -5.14
C VAL A 99 -15.58 0.96 -4.36
N ASP A 100 -15.92 -0.17 -5.00
CA ASP A 100 -15.89 -1.46 -4.30
C ASP A 100 -14.46 -1.84 -3.87
N TYR A 101 -13.45 -1.59 -4.71
CA TYR A 101 -12.08 -2.00 -4.44
C TYR A 101 -11.01 -0.99 -4.89
N ILE A 102 -9.99 -0.77 -4.05
CA ILE A 102 -8.74 -0.11 -4.44
C ILE A 102 -7.55 -1.00 -4.04
N SER A 103 -6.61 -1.22 -4.96
CA SER A 103 -5.31 -1.83 -4.69
C SER A 103 -4.20 -0.80 -4.87
N CYS A 104 -3.36 -0.60 -3.86
CA CYS A 104 -2.24 0.34 -3.89
C CYS A 104 -0.90 -0.36 -3.71
N ASP A 105 -0.20 -0.56 -4.83
CA ASP A 105 1.10 -1.21 -4.87
C ASP A 105 2.05 -0.40 -5.76
N LEU A 106 2.64 0.66 -5.21
CA LEU A 106 3.54 1.59 -5.89
C LEU A 106 5.00 1.35 -5.55
N ASP A 107 5.31 0.37 -4.68
CA ASP A 107 6.64 0.13 -4.13
C ASP A 107 7.28 1.39 -3.49
N SER A 108 6.49 2.34 -2.98
CA SER A 108 7.02 3.65 -2.60
C SER A 108 6.20 4.41 -1.56
N HIS A 109 5.43 5.40 -2.01
CA HIS A 109 4.69 6.36 -1.18
C HIS A 109 3.20 6.01 -1.03
N ASP A 110 2.92 4.72 -1.03
CA ASP A 110 1.61 4.06 -0.95
C ASP A 110 0.70 4.67 0.11
N LEU A 111 1.24 4.83 1.32
CA LEU A 111 0.53 5.39 2.46
C LEU A 111 -0.04 6.78 2.16
N TRP A 112 0.72 7.63 1.48
CA TRP A 112 0.33 9.01 1.20
C TRP A 112 -0.70 9.10 0.09
N VAL A 113 -0.58 8.23 -0.91
CA VAL A 113 -1.56 8.12 -1.99
C VAL A 113 -2.89 7.64 -1.43
N LEU A 114 -2.91 6.55 -0.65
CA LEU A 114 -4.11 6.08 0.02
C LEU A 114 -4.70 7.13 0.96
N ARG A 115 -3.88 7.78 1.79
CA ARG A 115 -4.36 8.86 2.65
C ARG A 115 -5.01 9.99 1.84
N ALA A 116 -4.40 10.43 0.74
CA ALA A 116 -4.94 11.50 -0.09
C ALA A 116 -6.28 11.13 -0.76
N ILE A 117 -6.45 9.85 -1.14
CA ILE A 117 -7.74 9.34 -1.64
C ILE A 117 -8.83 9.50 -0.56
N LEU A 118 -8.53 9.07 0.67
CA LEU A 118 -9.47 9.14 1.79
C LEU A 118 -9.76 10.59 2.23
N GLU A 119 -8.75 11.46 2.25
CA GLU A 119 -8.90 12.89 2.55
C GLU A 119 -9.70 13.64 1.48
N ALA A 120 -9.66 13.19 0.22
CA ALA A 120 -10.48 13.72 -0.87
C ALA A 120 -11.96 13.27 -0.80
N GLY A 121 -12.32 12.43 0.17
CA GLY A 121 -13.70 12.00 0.42
C GLY A 121 -14.08 10.69 -0.25
N TYR A 122 -13.17 10.02 -0.97
CA TYR A 122 -13.41 8.65 -1.41
C TYR A 122 -13.47 7.72 -0.19
N ARG A 123 -14.37 6.74 -0.26
CA ARG A 123 -14.61 5.75 0.80
C ARG A 123 -14.67 4.35 0.19
N PRO A 124 -13.55 3.82 -0.34
CA PRO A 124 -13.52 2.46 -0.88
C PRO A 124 -14.10 1.45 0.10
N ARG A 125 -14.79 0.43 -0.38
CA ARG A 125 -15.37 -0.59 0.51
C ARG A 125 -14.31 -1.56 1.00
N VAL A 126 -13.35 -1.89 0.13
CA VAL A 126 -12.17 -2.71 0.41
C VAL A 126 -10.94 -2.00 -0.15
N MET A 127 -9.82 -2.02 0.60
CA MET A 127 -8.53 -1.49 0.15
C MET A 127 -7.42 -2.49 0.44
N THR A 128 -6.44 -2.59 -0.46
CA THR A 128 -5.17 -3.28 -0.19
C THR A 128 -3.97 -2.36 -0.37
N SER A 129 -2.89 -2.69 0.33
CA SER A 129 -1.60 -2.07 0.11
C SER A 129 -0.46 -2.99 0.49
N GLU A 130 0.58 -3.00 -0.34
CA GLU A 130 1.79 -3.76 -0.06
C GLU A 130 2.46 -3.22 1.21
N TYR A 131 2.76 -4.12 2.15
CA TYR A 131 3.56 -3.78 3.33
C TYR A 131 4.98 -4.30 3.16
N ASN A 132 5.95 -3.48 3.53
CA ASN A 132 7.34 -3.88 3.50
C ASN A 132 7.69 -4.77 4.71
N VAL A 133 7.89 -6.06 4.45
CA VAL A 133 8.25 -7.07 5.46
C VAL A 133 9.60 -6.78 6.16
N ASN A 134 10.48 -5.99 5.55
CA ASN A 134 11.79 -5.64 6.12
C ASN A 134 11.68 -4.64 7.28
N TYR A 135 10.51 -4.03 7.49
CA TYR A 135 10.23 -3.20 8.66
C TYR A 135 9.59 -4.02 9.77
N PRO A 136 10.05 -3.91 11.02
CA PRO A 136 9.45 -4.63 12.14
C PRO A 136 8.07 -4.07 12.49
N LEU A 137 7.21 -4.92 13.06
CA LEU A 137 5.84 -4.53 13.44
C LEU A 137 5.78 -3.38 14.45
N SER A 138 6.84 -3.17 15.23
CA SER A 138 6.89 -2.10 16.24
C SER A 138 7.09 -0.70 15.67
N ALA A 139 7.54 -0.57 14.42
CA ALA A 139 7.94 0.69 13.81
C ALA A 139 6.94 1.14 12.73
N ALA A 140 6.54 2.41 12.76
CA ALA A 140 5.60 2.99 11.79
C ALA A 140 6.35 3.71 10.66
N LEU A 141 7.29 3.01 10.02
CA LEU A 141 8.13 3.57 8.96
C LEU A 141 7.36 3.64 7.63
N THR A 142 7.59 4.67 6.84
CA THR A 142 7.10 4.80 5.46
C THR A 142 8.02 5.70 4.65
N LEU A 143 8.08 5.50 3.33
CA LEU A 143 8.65 6.51 2.46
C LEU A 143 7.74 7.74 2.39
N TRP A 144 8.37 8.90 2.42
CA TRP A 144 7.75 10.20 2.29
C TRP A 144 7.40 10.49 0.83
N ASP A 145 6.20 11.02 0.60
CA ASP A 145 5.80 11.59 -0.68
C ASP A 145 6.29 13.05 -0.78
N PRO A 146 7.21 13.38 -1.71
CA PRO A 146 7.77 14.73 -1.82
C PRO A 146 6.73 15.81 -2.18
N THR A 147 5.58 15.44 -2.72
CA THR A 147 4.48 16.37 -3.04
C THR A 147 3.70 16.83 -1.81
N THR A 148 3.91 16.19 -0.66
CA THR A 148 3.22 16.53 0.60
C THR A 148 3.88 17.69 1.37
N SER A 149 5.06 18.15 0.95
CA SER A 149 5.68 19.37 1.47
C SER A 149 6.13 20.28 0.30
N GLY A 150 5.79 21.56 0.33
CA GLY A 150 6.21 22.53 -0.69
C GLY A 150 5.17 22.79 -1.80
N THR A 151 5.64 23.19 -3.00
CA THR A 151 4.81 23.70 -4.12
C THR A 151 3.94 22.66 -4.82
N GLY A 152 3.92 21.40 -4.34
CA GLY A 152 3.05 20.36 -4.87
C GLY A 152 3.44 19.88 -6.27
N SER A 153 4.74 19.78 -6.59
CA SER A 153 5.23 19.14 -7.82
C SER A 153 6.23 18.04 -7.48
N LEU A 154 6.11 16.86 -8.10
CA LEU A 154 7.18 15.86 -8.12
C LEU A 154 8.42 16.54 -8.74
N PRO A 155 9.58 16.61 -8.06
CA PRO A 155 10.77 17.13 -8.70
C PRO A 155 11.07 16.27 -9.93
N LYS A 156 11.45 16.89 -11.06
CA LYS A 156 11.70 16.22 -12.35
C LYS A 156 12.71 15.07 -12.27
N ASP A 157 13.50 15.04 -11.20
CA ASP A 157 14.60 14.10 -10.97
C ASP A 157 14.27 13.03 -9.92
N VAL A 158 13.05 13.03 -9.36
CA VAL A 158 12.61 11.97 -8.45
C VAL A 158 12.10 10.80 -9.26
N SER A 159 13.02 9.96 -9.74
CA SER A 159 12.70 8.56 -9.96
C SER A 159 12.75 7.88 -8.60
N ILE A 160 11.61 7.50 -8.02
CA ILE A 160 11.58 6.54 -6.91
C ILE A 160 11.83 5.17 -7.54
N LYS A 161 13.07 4.92 -7.97
CA LYS A 161 13.45 3.58 -8.41
C LYS A 161 13.39 2.66 -7.21
N TRP A 162 13.07 1.41 -7.45
CA TRP A 162 13.18 0.37 -6.46
C TRP A 162 14.66 0.25 -6.03
N LEU A 163 14.95 0.61 -4.77
CA LEU A 163 16.32 0.78 -4.26
C LEU A 163 16.74 -0.30 -3.25
N GLY A 164 15.99 -1.41 -3.22
CA GLY A 164 16.21 -2.53 -2.30
C GLY A 164 15.17 -2.55 -1.19
N CYS A 165 15.54 -3.06 -0.02
CA CYS A 165 14.64 -3.36 1.10
C CYS A 165 13.96 -2.16 1.80
N GLY A 166 14.23 -0.92 1.38
CA GLY A 166 13.70 0.30 2.01
C GLY A 166 12.54 0.94 1.27
N PHE A 167 11.64 0.16 0.66
CA PHE A 167 10.51 0.67 -0.09
C PHE A 167 9.24 0.83 0.76
N GLY A 168 8.19 1.40 0.17
CA GLY A 168 6.83 1.32 0.69
C GLY A 168 6.64 1.81 2.12
N ALA A 169 5.69 1.15 2.79
CA ALA A 169 5.32 1.41 4.18
C ALA A 169 5.38 0.15 5.04
N SER A 170 5.63 0.33 6.33
CA SER A 170 5.53 -0.72 7.33
C SER A 170 4.07 -1.09 7.58
N ALA A 171 3.85 -2.33 8.03
CA ALA A 171 2.52 -2.80 8.42
C ALA A 171 1.84 -1.89 9.47
N LYS A 172 2.62 -1.42 10.47
CA LYS A 172 2.11 -0.51 11.49
C LYS A 172 1.68 0.84 10.91
N ALA A 173 2.46 1.42 9.99
CA ALA A 173 2.11 2.70 9.38
C ALA A 173 0.82 2.62 8.56
N LEU A 174 0.68 1.58 7.72
CA LEU A 174 -0.54 1.35 6.94
C LEU A 174 -1.76 1.12 7.83
N TRP A 175 -1.62 0.28 8.87
CA TRP A 175 -2.69 0.02 9.83
C TRP A 175 -3.13 1.29 10.57
N MET A 176 -2.17 2.09 11.05
CA MET A 176 -2.48 3.37 11.71
C MET A 176 -3.22 4.34 10.79
N MET A 177 -2.76 4.46 9.54
CA MET A 177 -3.41 5.29 8.53
C MET A 177 -4.85 4.81 8.29
N ALA A 178 -5.04 3.54 7.94
CA ALA A 178 -6.35 2.97 7.66
C ALA A 178 -7.33 3.11 8.83
N LYS A 179 -6.88 2.79 10.06
CA LYS A 179 -7.71 2.94 11.28
C LYS A 179 -8.18 4.36 11.51
N SER A 180 -7.34 5.36 11.22
CA SER A 180 -7.72 6.78 11.39
C SER A 180 -8.84 7.24 10.45
N PHE A 181 -9.10 6.51 9.36
CA PHE A 181 -10.16 6.77 8.40
C PHE A 181 -11.34 5.79 8.51
N GLY A 182 -11.43 5.00 9.60
CA GLY A 182 -12.55 4.10 9.82
C GLY A 182 -12.46 2.80 9.02
N TYR A 183 -11.26 2.26 8.85
CA TYR A 183 -11.03 0.95 8.25
C TYR A 183 -10.44 -0.03 9.24
N GLU A 184 -10.81 -1.30 9.10
CA GLU A 184 -10.27 -2.39 9.89
C GLU A 184 -9.41 -3.32 9.04
N LEU A 185 -8.32 -3.82 9.62
CA LEU A 185 -7.51 -4.87 9.01
C LEU A 185 -8.24 -6.21 9.16
N VAL A 186 -8.52 -6.87 8.04
CA VAL A 186 -9.26 -8.15 8.02
C VAL A 186 -8.43 -9.29 7.45
N GLY A 187 -7.30 -9.00 6.84
CA GLY A 187 -6.49 -10.01 6.19
C GLY A 187 -5.08 -9.53 5.84
N ARG A 188 -4.24 -10.52 5.54
CA ARG A 188 -2.87 -10.33 5.08
C ARG A 188 -2.54 -11.39 4.04
N VAL A 189 -2.07 -10.96 2.88
CA VAL A 189 -1.36 -11.79 1.90
C VAL A 189 0.11 -11.82 2.31
N ALA A 190 0.69 -13.02 2.48
CA ALA A 190 2.04 -13.12 3.04
C ALA A 190 3.06 -12.35 2.19
N TYR A 191 3.80 -11.45 2.84
CA TYR A 191 4.89 -10.64 2.26
C TYR A 191 4.46 -9.62 1.19
N LEU A 192 3.17 -9.50 0.92
CA LEU A 192 2.60 -8.63 -0.10
C LEU A 192 1.64 -7.66 0.59
N ASP A 193 0.34 -7.90 0.50
CA ASP A 193 -0.68 -6.92 0.90
C ASP A 193 -1.25 -7.10 2.30
N LEU A 194 -1.59 -5.95 2.90
CA LEU A 194 -2.61 -5.87 3.94
C LEU A 194 -3.96 -5.56 3.33
N ILE A 195 -5.02 -6.16 3.90
CA ILE A 195 -6.39 -6.05 3.38
C ILE A 195 -7.25 -5.36 4.43
N PHE A 196 -7.79 -4.21 4.04
CA PHE A 196 -8.61 -3.35 4.88
C PHE A 196 -10.04 -3.31 4.37
N VAL A 197 -11.01 -3.37 5.28
CA VAL A 197 -12.44 -3.22 4.99
C VAL A 197 -12.99 -2.04 5.77
N ARG A 198 -13.88 -1.27 5.15
CA ARG A 198 -14.53 -0.12 5.78
C ARG A 198 -15.34 -0.59 6.99
N ALA A 199 -15.14 0.03 8.15
CA ALA A 199 -15.63 -0.50 9.43
C ALA A 199 -17.17 -0.57 9.50
N ASP A 200 -17.89 0.32 8.82
CA ASP A 200 -19.36 0.34 8.72
C ASP A 200 -19.94 -0.84 7.92
N LEU A 201 -19.10 -1.62 7.24
CA LEU A 201 -19.49 -2.83 6.49
C LEU A 201 -19.20 -4.12 7.27
N ILE A 202 -18.67 -4.00 8.49
CA ILE A 202 -18.31 -5.12 9.34
C ILE A 202 -19.37 -5.25 10.43
N GLU A 203 -20.02 -6.40 10.49
CA GLU A 203 -21.05 -6.67 11.48
C GLU A 203 -20.47 -6.77 12.89
N ASP A 204 -21.19 -6.30 13.91
CA ASP A 204 -20.73 -6.24 15.30
C ASP A 204 -20.28 -7.59 15.89
N TRP A 205 -20.81 -8.71 15.35
CA TRP A 205 -20.44 -10.06 15.80
C TRP A 205 -19.13 -10.58 15.18
N MET A 206 -18.58 -9.88 14.18
CA MET A 206 -17.29 -10.24 13.57
C MET A 206 -16.15 -9.74 14.46
N LEU A 207 -15.69 -10.61 15.36
CA LEU A 207 -14.52 -10.33 16.19
C LEU A 207 -13.26 -10.25 15.32
N LEU A 208 -12.72 -9.04 15.18
CA LEU A 208 -11.42 -8.81 14.55
C LEU A 208 -10.31 -8.84 15.59
N PRO A 209 -9.20 -9.54 15.33
CA PRO A 209 -8.09 -9.59 16.25
C PRO A 209 -7.21 -8.34 16.14
N ASP A 210 -6.37 -8.11 17.15
CA ASP A 210 -5.39 -7.03 17.12
C ASP A 210 -4.33 -7.24 16.04
N LEU A 211 -3.61 -6.16 15.70
CA LEU A 211 -2.59 -6.13 14.65
C LEU A 211 -1.58 -7.29 14.80
N GLU A 212 -1.10 -7.54 16.01
CA GLU A 212 -0.11 -8.58 16.33
C GLU A 212 -0.56 -9.98 15.92
N TRP A 213 -1.86 -10.26 15.99
CA TRP A 213 -2.39 -11.57 15.64
C TRP A 213 -2.19 -11.89 14.15
N PHE A 214 -2.28 -10.89 13.27
CA PHE A 214 -2.08 -11.05 11.83
C PHE A 214 -0.63 -11.42 11.48
N PHE A 215 0.31 -11.18 12.40
CA PHE A 215 1.74 -11.42 12.22
C PHE A 215 2.32 -12.43 13.22
N ARG A 216 1.50 -13.10 14.04
CA ARG A 216 1.96 -14.06 15.06
C ARG A 216 2.77 -15.24 14.52
N ASP A 217 2.65 -15.49 13.23
CA ASP A 217 3.31 -16.56 12.48
C ASP A 217 4.42 -16.05 11.55
N GLU A 218 4.75 -14.76 11.60
CA GLU A 218 5.76 -14.14 10.76
C GLU A 218 6.68 -13.21 11.56
N LYS A 219 7.99 -13.34 11.35
CA LYS A 219 8.96 -12.45 11.99
C LYS A 219 9.35 -11.34 11.04
N LEU A 220 8.63 -10.23 11.12
CA LEU A 220 8.96 -8.99 10.41
C LEU A 220 10.32 -8.42 10.86
N GLY A 221 10.92 -7.57 10.01
CA GLY A 221 12.21 -6.94 10.29
C GLY A 221 13.42 -7.79 9.91
N ARG A 222 13.22 -8.86 9.13
CA ARG A 222 14.29 -9.67 8.54
C ARG A 222 14.57 -9.20 7.11
N LEU A 223 15.81 -9.40 6.64
CA LEU A 223 16.17 -9.12 5.27
C LEU A 223 15.43 -10.07 4.33
N PHE A 224 14.56 -9.52 3.51
CA PHE A 224 13.83 -10.24 2.46
C PHE A 224 14.29 -9.79 1.07
N TYR A 225 14.56 -8.49 0.92
CA TYR A 225 15.06 -7.89 -0.31
C TYR A 225 16.51 -7.43 -0.15
N SER A 226 17.17 -7.09 -1.26
CA SER A 226 18.57 -6.65 -1.23
C SER A 226 18.76 -5.44 -0.29
N PRO A 227 19.84 -5.42 0.53
CA PRO A 227 20.13 -4.29 1.41
C PRO A 227 20.21 -2.96 0.65
N LEU A 228 19.84 -1.87 1.32
CA LEU A 228 20.01 -0.52 0.78
C LEU A 228 21.49 -0.22 0.56
N LYS A 229 21.79 0.35 -0.61
CA LYS A 229 23.16 0.70 -1.01
C LYS A 229 23.45 2.20 -1.01
N THR A 230 22.41 3.04 -1.07
CA THR A 230 22.52 4.50 -1.13
C THR A 230 21.60 5.16 -0.12
N ASN A 231 21.93 6.39 0.26
CA ASN A 231 21.20 7.15 1.27
C ASN A 231 19.93 7.83 0.76
N ASP A 232 19.67 7.80 -0.54
CA ASP A 232 18.54 8.52 -1.15
C ASP A 232 17.21 8.04 -0.55
N THR A 233 17.05 6.71 -0.43
CA THR A 233 15.89 6.10 0.23
C THR A 233 15.86 6.45 1.71
N LEU A 234 17.00 6.36 2.38
CA LEU A 234 17.09 6.59 3.81
C LEU A 234 16.79 8.06 4.19
N ALA A 235 17.05 9.01 3.30
CA ALA A 235 16.65 10.41 3.43
C ALA A 235 15.13 10.62 3.29
N ARG A 236 14.41 9.65 2.74
CA ARG A 236 12.96 9.72 2.50
C ARG A 236 12.15 8.92 3.52
N ILE A 237 12.77 8.07 4.34
CA ILE A 237 12.05 7.33 5.38
C ILE A 237 11.67 8.28 6.53
N ILE A 238 10.40 8.27 6.89
CA ILE A 238 9.87 8.95 8.08
C ILE A 238 9.19 7.98 9.04
N ASP A 239 9.02 8.39 10.29
CA ASP A 239 8.15 7.74 11.26
C ASP A 239 6.76 8.37 11.20
N TYR A 240 5.79 7.62 10.67
CA TYR A 240 4.41 8.08 10.49
C TYR A 240 3.71 8.38 11.82
N GLU A 241 4.04 7.65 12.88
CA GLU A 241 3.48 7.91 14.22
C GLU A 241 3.87 9.29 14.74
N THR A 242 5.15 9.68 14.57
CA THR A 242 5.63 11.04 14.87
C THR A 242 4.96 12.07 13.97
N TYR A 243 4.78 11.77 12.68
CA TYR A 243 4.07 12.68 11.77
C TYR A 243 2.62 12.92 12.21
N VAL A 244 1.89 11.87 12.61
CA VAL A 244 0.51 12.00 13.09
C VAL A 244 0.43 12.96 14.29
N LYS A 245 1.39 12.86 15.23
CA LYS A 245 1.44 13.66 16.46
C LYS A 245 1.89 15.11 16.22
N THR A 246 2.80 15.34 15.28
CA THR A 246 3.52 16.62 15.15
C THR A 246 3.21 17.38 13.87
N LYS A 247 2.71 16.69 12.83
CA LYS A 247 2.58 17.17 11.46
C LYS A 247 3.87 17.77 10.88
N ASN A 248 5.03 17.31 11.36
CA ASN A 248 6.34 17.85 11.01
C ASN A 248 7.23 16.76 10.41
N PHE A 249 7.62 16.92 9.14
CA PHE A 249 8.45 15.95 8.43
C PHE A 249 9.87 15.86 8.96
N ASP A 250 10.50 16.96 9.37
CA ASP A 250 11.86 16.95 9.93
C ASP A 250 11.93 16.15 11.23
N LEU A 251 10.96 16.36 12.13
CA LEU A 251 10.83 15.58 13.36
C LEU A 251 10.57 14.10 13.06
N SER A 252 9.78 13.81 12.03
CA SER A 252 9.45 12.44 11.63
C SER A 252 10.64 11.72 10.98
N HIS A 253 11.46 12.42 10.20
CA HIS A 253 12.74 11.91 9.69
C HIS A 253 13.72 11.63 10.82
N ALA A 254 13.88 12.57 11.76
CA ALA A 254 14.76 12.38 12.91
C ALA A 254 14.33 11.18 13.78
N ALA A 255 13.02 11.01 13.99
CA ALA A 255 12.46 9.86 14.70
C ALA A 255 12.74 8.54 13.97
N ALA A 256 12.52 8.48 12.65
CA ALA A 256 12.85 7.31 11.84
C ALA A 256 14.33 6.93 11.95
N ARG A 257 15.25 7.90 11.86
CA ARG A 257 16.70 7.64 12.00
C ARG A 257 17.04 7.03 13.35
N LYS A 258 16.47 7.58 14.43
CA LYS A 258 16.66 7.03 15.79
C LYS A 258 16.13 5.60 15.91
N ILE A 259 14.96 5.32 15.34
CA ILE A 259 14.35 3.98 15.30
C ILE A 259 15.26 3.01 14.53
N LEU A 260 15.63 3.36 13.29
CA LEU A 260 16.48 2.53 12.43
C LEU A 260 17.87 2.28 13.03
N LYS A 261 18.44 3.24 13.75
CA LYS A 261 19.71 3.08 14.46
C LYS A 261 19.60 2.08 15.62
N GLY A 262 18.49 2.14 16.35
CA GLY A 262 18.21 1.27 17.50
C GLY A 262 17.79 -0.14 17.10
N LEU A 263 17.24 -0.32 15.89
CA LEU A 263 16.87 -1.62 15.35
C LEU A 263 18.04 -2.21 14.56
N ASP A 264 18.46 -3.41 14.92
CA ASP A 264 19.53 -4.12 14.21
C ASP A 264 19.02 -4.75 12.91
N LEU A 265 18.60 -3.92 11.95
CA LEU A 265 18.02 -4.36 10.67
C LEU A 265 19.09 -4.51 9.60
N GLU A 266 19.28 -5.74 9.12
CA GLU A 266 20.18 -6.09 8.01
C GLU A 266 19.99 -5.22 6.76
N CYS A 267 18.75 -4.80 6.51
CA CYS A 267 18.37 -3.91 5.40
C CYS A 267 19.23 -2.64 5.32
N PHE A 268 19.66 -2.12 6.47
CA PHE A 268 20.35 -0.83 6.59
C PHE A 268 21.84 -0.97 6.93
N TYR A 269 22.38 -2.19 6.99
CA TYR A 269 23.77 -2.43 7.39
C TYR A 269 24.81 -1.65 6.58
N PRO A 270 24.71 -1.55 5.24
CA PRO A 270 25.67 -0.76 4.46
C PRO A 270 25.68 0.72 4.84
N LEU A 271 24.57 1.23 5.37
CA LEU A 271 24.34 2.64 5.69
C LEU A 271 24.36 2.91 7.21
N ARG A 272 24.78 1.94 8.03
CA ARG A 272 24.81 2.03 9.50
C ARG A 272 25.55 3.26 10.04
N ARG A 273 26.61 3.70 9.35
CA ARG A 273 27.40 4.89 9.74
C ARG A 273 26.65 6.20 9.52
N GLU A 274 25.57 6.15 8.75
CA GLU A 274 24.80 7.31 8.30
C GLU A 274 23.46 7.47 9.07
N LEU A 275 23.19 6.54 9.98
CA LEU A 275 22.05 6.54 10.92
C LEU A 275 22.39 7.22 12.25
#